data_AF-A0A8T4CGH3-F1
#
_entry.id   AF-A0A8T4CGH3-F1
#
_cell.length_a   1.000
_cell.length_b   1.000
_cell.length_c   1.000
_cell.angle_alpha   90.00
_cell.angle_beta   90.00
_cell.angle_gamma   90.00
#
_symmetry.space_group_name_H-M   'P 1'
#
loop_
_entity.id
_entity.type
_entity.pdbx_description
1 polymer ?
#
loop_
_entity_poly.entity_id
_entity_poly.type
_entity_poly.pdbx_seq_one_letter_code
_entity_poly.pdbx_strand_id
1 'polypeptide(L)'
;MHHIKPKILKPDGKQRSGRGFSLEELKKAGLNPAEAKRLEIPVDRRRKTVHDQNVEAIKAYVEKKKAEAKPKPKPKPQPKKKPKS
;
A
#
# COMPACT_ATOMS: atom_id res chain seq x y z
N MET A 1 -8.32 -15.97 -4.45
CA MET A 1 -8.29 -14.75 -3.61
C MET A 1 -7.50 -13.68 -4.36
N HIS A 2 -8.12 -12.56 -4.75
CA HIS A 2 -7.44 -11.53 -5.55
C HIS A 2 -6.67 -10.57 -4.64
N HIS A 3 -5.43 -10.94 -4.29
CA HIS A 3 -4.54 -10.09 -3.52
C HIS A 3 -3.93 -9.02 -4.43
N ILE A 4 -3.89 -7.78 -3.96
CA ILE A 4 -3.07 -6.75 -4.58
C ILE A 4 -1.59 -7.12 -4.41
N LYS A 5 -0.82 -7.07 -5.51
CA LYS A 5 0.61 -7.39 -5.53
C LYS A 5 1.46 -6.11 -5.55
N PRO A 6 2.50 -6.00 -4.70
CA PRO A 6 3.44 -4.89 -4.76
C PRO A 6 4.28 -4.98 -6.03
N LYS A 7 4.57 -3.85 -6.65
CA LYS A 7 5.57 -3.72 -7.72
C LYS A 7 6.91 -3.32 -7.13
N ILE A 8 7.96 -4.07 -7.47
CA ILE A 8 9.33 -3.78 -7.07
C ILE A 8 10.11 -3.45 -8.34
N LEU A 9 10.75 -2.29 -8.35
CA LEU A 9 11.68 -1.89 -9.40
C LEU A 9 13.04 -2.52 -9.11
N LYS A 10 13.59 -3.25 -10.09
CA LYS A 10 14.97 -3.69 -10.08
C LYS A 10 15.90 -2.54 -10.54
N PRO A 11 17.21 -2.61 -10.22
CA PRO A 11 18.19 -1.68 -10.77
C PRO A 11 18.17 -1.62 -12.30
N ASP A 12 17.91 -2.76 -12.95
CA ASP A 12 17.83 -2.89 -14.41
C ASP A 12 16.55 -2.28 -15.03
N GLY A 13 15.78 -1.48 -14.28
CA GLY A 13 14.51 -0.87 -14.71
C GLY A 13 13.32 -1.84 -14.81
N LYS A 14 13.56 -3.16 -14.71
CA LYS A 14 12.50 -4.18 -14.78
C LYS A 14 11.64 -4.16 -13.52
N GLN A 15 10.32 -4.19 -13.70
CA GLN A 15 9.37 -4.35 -12.60
C GLN A 15 9.10 -5.84 -12.33
N ARG A 16 9.04 -6.24 -11.06
CA ARG A 16 8.57 -7.56 -10.65
C ARG A 16 7.45 -7.44 -9.62
N SER A 17 6.60 -8.46 -9.56
CA SER A 17 5.67 -8.60 -8.44
C SER A 17 6.40 -9.17 -7.22
N GLY A 18 6.27 -8.49 -6.09
CA GLY A 18 6.78 -8.97 -4.80
C GLY A 18 5.78 -9.88 -4.09
N ARG A 19 6.25 -10.56 -3.03
CA ARG A 19 5.40 -11.41 -2.18
C ARG A 19 4.38 -10.61 -1.36
N GLY A 20 4.75 -9.42 -0.88
CA GLY A 20 3.90 -8.56 -0.07
C GLY A 20 4.46 -7.14 0.12
N PHE A 21 3.63 -6.25 0.63
CA PHE A 21 3.96 -4.85 0.91
C PHE A 21 4.85 -4.74 2.14
N SER A 22 5.78 -3.79 2.11
CA SER A 22 6.65 -3.46 3.24
C SER A 22 5.84 -2.85 4.39
N LEU A 23 6.33 -3.03 5.61
CA LEU A 23 5.78 -2.38 6.80
C LEU A 23 5.76 -0.85 6.68
N GLU A 24 6.81 -0.28 6.06
CA GLU A 24 6.90 1.17 5.87
C GLU A 24 5.91 1.69 4.82
N GLU A 25 5.63 0.90 3.78
CA GLU A 25 4.62 1.25 2.77
C GLU A 25 3.22 1.25 3.38
N LEU A 26 2.90 0.24 4.19
CA LEU A 26 1.63 0.17 4.94
C LEU A 26 1.50 1.36 5.89
N LYS A 27 2.56 1.69 6.63
CA LYS A 27 2.59 2.84 7.53
C LYS A 27 2.38 4.17 6.79
N LYS A 28 3.01 4.37 5.63
CA LYS A 28 2.77 5.54 4.75
C LYS A 28 1.35 5.57 4.18
N ALA A 29 0.75 4.41 3.94
CA ALA A 29 -0.64 4.30 3.52
C ALA A 29 -1.63 4.59 4.67
N GLY A 30 -1.15 4.66 5.92
CA GLY A 30 -1.98 4.84 7.11
C GLY A 30 -2.63 3.55 7.59
N LEU A 31 -2.05 2.39 7.24
CA LEU A 31 -2.53 1.07 7.63
C LEU A 31 -1.57 0.40 8.61
N ASN A 32 -2.15 -0.27 9.61
CA ASN A 32 -1.41 -1.18 10.46
C ASN A 32 -1.26 -2.56 9.80
N PRO A 33 -0.20 -3.33 10.09
CA PRO A 33 -0.01 -4.68 9.55
C PRO A 33 -1.17 -5.64 9.91
N ALA A 34 -1.77 -5.45 11.08
CA ALA A 34 -2.94 -6.20 11.52
C ALA A 34 -4.19 -5.87 10.69
N GLU A 35 -4.41 -4.59 10.39
CA GLU A 35 -5.52 -4.13 9.53
C GLU A 35 -5.30 -4.57 8.08
N ALA A 36 -4.07 -4.48 7.58
CA ALA A 36 -3.69 -4.97 6.26
C ALA A 36 -4.02 -6.46 6.11
N LYS A 37 -3.74 -7.28 7.13
CA LYS A 37 -4.08 -8.70 7.13
C LYS A 37 -5.59 -8.95 7.10
N ARG A 38 -6.39 -8.12 7.81
CA ARG A 38 -7.86 -8.17 7.76
C ARG A 38 -8.41 -7.77 6.38
N LEU A 39 -7.74 -6.86 5.70
CA LEU A 39 -8.06 -6.42 4.34
C LEU A 39 -7.47 -7.31 3.25
N GLU A 40 -6.95 -8.50 3.59
CA GLU A 40 -6.32 -9.44 2.66
C GLU A 40 -5.10 -8.88 1.90
N ILE A 41 -4.45 -7.85 2.45
CA ILE A 41 -3.24 -7.25 1.89
C ILE A 41 -2.02 -8.08 2.35
N PRO A 42 -1.23 -8.63 1.42
CA PRO A 42 -0.06 -9.42 1.78
C PRO A 42 1.03 -8.53 2.35
N VAL A 43 1.59 -8.89 3.51
CA VAL A 43 2.63 -8.13 4.21
C VAL A 43 3.96 -8.87 4.13
N ASP A 44 4.99 -8.20 3.65
CA ASP A 44 6.39 -8.68 3.67
C ASP A 44 7.20 -7.90 4.71
N ARG A 45 7.32 -8.48 5.91
CA ARG A 45 8.05 -7.88 7.03
C ARG A 45 9.56 -7.81 6.83
N ARG A 46 10.10 -8.55 5.86
CA ARG A 46 11.56 -8.62 5.62
C ARG A 46 12.06 -7.49 4.73
N ARG A 47 11.18 -6.88 3.93
CA ARG A 47 11.54 -5.79 3.02
C ARG A 47 11.54 -4.45 3.76
N LYS A 48 12.65 -3.71 3.65
CA LYS A 48 12.79 -2.34 4.17
C LYS A 48 12.66 -1.26 3.10
N THR A 49 12.61 -1.62 1.82
CA THR A 49 12.44 -0.65 0.73
C THR A 49 11.00 -0.15 0.66
N VAL A 50 10.86 1.10 0.23
CA VAL A 50 9.59 1.79 0.08
C VAL A 50 9.47 2.29 -1.34
N HIS A 51 8.37 1.94 -1.99
CA HIS A 51 8.03 2.47 -3.31
C HIS A 51 6.72 3.24 -3.21
N ASP A 52 6.72 4.52 -3.58
CA ASP A 52 5.53 5.36 -3.44
C ASP A 52 4.37 4.87 -4.34
N GLN A 53 4.68 4.27 -5.49
CA GLN A 53 3.68 3.58 -6.34
C GLN A 53 2.91 2.49 -5.60
N ASN A 54 3.57 1.77 -4.68
CA ASN A 54 2.92 0.74 -3.87
C ASN A 54 2.02 1.35 -2.80
N VAL A 55 2.41 2.48 -2.22
CA VAL A 55 1.60 3.22 -1.23
C VAL A 55 0.30 3.69 -1.85
N GLU A 56 0.34 4.24 -3.06
CA GLU A 56 -0.86 4.65 -3.80
C GLU A 56 -1.75 3.45 -4.14
N ALA A 57 -1.14 2.34 -4.57
CA ALA A 57 -1.88 1.12 -4.88
C ALA A 57 -2.61 0.55 -3.65
N ILE A 58 -1.97 0.58 -2.47
CA ILE A 58 -2.60 0.21 -1.19
C ILE A 58 -3.80 1.13 -0.93
N LYS A 59 -3.65 2.46 -1.02
CA LYS A 59 -4.75 3.41 -0.78
C LYS A 59 -5.92 3.18 -1.71
N ALA A 60 -5.65 2.99 -3.01
CA ALA A 60 -6.68 2.70 -4.00
C ALA A 60 -7.41 1.38 -3.70
N TYR A 61 -6.70 0.35 -3.22
CA TYR A 61 -7.31 -0.91 -2.83
C TYR A 61 -8.23 -0.77 -1.61
N VAL A 62 -7.80 -0.03 -0.59
CA VAL A 62 -8.61 0.26 0.61
C VAL A 62 -9.88 1.02 0.23
N GLU A 63 -9.76 2.05 -0.62
CA GLU A 63 -10.90 2.81 -1.13
C GLU A 63 -11.88 1.90 -1.88
N LYS A 64 -11.40 1.01 -2.75
CA LYS A 64 -12.25 0.03 -3.45
C LYS A 64 -12.97 -0.91 -2.49
N LYS A 65 -12.26 -1.45 -1.49
CA LYS A 65 -12.85 -2.33 -0.47
C LYS A 65 -13.91 -1.63 0.38
N LYS A 66 -13.73 -0.34 0.67
CA LYS A 66 -14.75 0.48 1.34
C LYS A 66 -15.94 0.76 0.42
N ALA A 67 -15.69 1.05 -0.85
CA ALA A 67 -16.73 1.33 -1.84
C ALA A 67 -17.63 0.12 -2.13
N GLU A 68 -17.08 -1.10 -2.11
CA GLU A 68 -17.86 -2.34 -2.20
C GLU A 68 -18.82 -2.53 -1.01
N ALA A 69 -18.59 -1.85 0.13
CA ALA A 69 -19.39 -2.04 1.35
C ALA A 69 -20.61 -1.11 1.49
N LYS A 70 -20.73 0.00 0.73
CA LYS A 70 -21.96 0.83 0.49
C LYS A 70 -21.61 2.14 -0.25
N PRO A 71 -22.56 2.76 -1.00
CA PRO A 71 -22.23 3.81 -1.97
C PRO A 71 -22.17 5.21 -1.34
N LYS A 72 -21.24 6.02 -1.87
CA LYS A 72 -21.08 7.49 -1.82
C LYS A 72 -19.94 8.05 -0.92
N PRO A 73 -19.34 9.17 -1.37
CA PRO A 73 -17.88 9.37 -1.41
C PRO A 73 -17.34 10.31 -0.33
N LYS A 74 -16.00 10.43 -0.26
CA LYS A 74 -15.15 11.52 0.30
C LYS A 74 -14.23 11.05 1.48
N PRO A 75 -13.16 11.79 1.87
CA PRO A 75 -11.85 11.84 1.18
C PRO A 75 -10.61 11.81 2.16
N LYS A 76 -9.44 11.31 1.69
CA LYS A 76 -8.05 11.57 2.21
C LYS A 76 -7.68 10.99 3.62
N PRO A 77 -6.42 10.54 3.85
CA PRO A 77 -5.29 11.46 4.03
C PRO A 77 -4.05 11.10 3.20
N GLN A 78 -3.53 12.09 2.49
CA GLN A 78 -2.10 12.18 2.22
C GLN A 78 -1.43 12.57 3.54
N PRO A 79 -0.51 11.77 4.13
CA PRO A 79 0.40 12.32 5.10
C PRO A 79 1.42 13.16 4.34
N LYS A 80 1.08 14.44 4.10
CA LYS A 80 2.11 15.46 3.91
C LYS A 80 2.79 15.67 5.26
N LYS A 81 4.11 15.46 5.31
CA LYS A 81 5.14 16.23 6.05
C LYS A 81 6.42 15.36 6.09
N LYS A 82 7.59 15.83 5.68
CA LYS A 82 8.14 17.18 5.84
C LYS A 82 9.00 17.60 4.62
N PRO A 83 8.97 18.87 4.19
CA PRO A 83 10.14 19.47 3.55
C PRO A 83 11.28 19.52 4.57
N LYS A 84 12.51 19.21 4.14
CA LYS A 84 13.72 19.45 4.93
C LYS A 84 14.29 20.81 4.50
N SER A 85 14.35 21.69 5.51
CA SER A 85 15.04 22.98 5.59
C SER A 85 14.63 24.10 4.64
#